data_AF-H3B2H8-F1
#
_entry.id   AF-H3B2H8-F1
#
_cell.length_a   1.000
_cell.length_b   1.000
_cell.length_c   1.000
_cell.angle_alpha   90.00
_cell.angle_beta   90.00
_cell.angle_gamma   90.00
#
_symmetry.space_group_name_H-M   'P 1'
#
loop_
_entity.id
_entity.type
_entity.pdbx_description
1 polymer ?
#
loop_
_entity_poly.entity_id
_entity_poly.type
_entity_poly.pdbx_seq_one_letter_code
_entity_poly.pdbx_strand_id
1 'polypeptide(L)'
;MWSFLRRTLGRRSMRKHAEEKKWRGEAQRAQMHISAAGDAKSIITCRVSLLDGSDVSVDLPKKAKGQELFDEIMGHLDLIERDYFGLRFMDSAQVPVSRER
;
A
#
# COMPACT_ATOMS: atom_id res chain seq x y z
N MET A 1 -52.07 -12.26 0.71
CA MET A 1 -50.91 -12.17 -0.20
C MET A 1 -49.74 -11.60 0.57
N TRP A 2 -48.58 -12.25 0.50
CA TRP A 2 -47.47 -12.19 1.46
C TRP A 2 -46.85 -10.80 1.71
N SER A 3 -46.72 -10.50 3.00
CA SER A 3 -45.56 -9.99 3.75
C SER A 3 -44.52 -9.05 3.10
N PHE A 4 -44.29 -7.93 3.81
CA PHE A 4 -42.98 -7.38 4.21
C PHE A 4 -41.79 -7.56 3.26
N LEU A 5 -41.25 -6.45 2.75
CA LEU A 5 -39.81 -6.36 2.50
C LEU A 5 -39.30 -4.93 2.78
N ARG A 6 -39.08 -4.64 4.06
CA ARG A 6 -38.02 -3.70 4.45
C ARG A 6 -36.70 -4.34 4.03
N ARG A 7 -36.03 -3.79 3.01
CA ARG A 7 -34.62 -4.11 2.74
C ARG A 7 -33.83 -2.81 2.68
N THR A 8 -33.11 -2.60 3.76
CA THR A 8 -32.11 -1.55 3.98
C THR A 8 -31.05 -1.58 2.88
N LEU A 9 -31.12 -0.63 1.94
CA LEU A 9 -30.05 -0.35 0.99
C LEU A 9 -29.44 0.99 1.37
N GLY A 10 -28.35 0.96 2.15
CA GLY A 10 -27.67 2.21 2.51
C GLY A 10 -26.35 2.08 3.27
N ARG A 11 -25.94 0.87 3.67
CA ARG A 11 -24.76 0.70 4.54
C ARG A 11 -23.49 0.19 3.87
N ARG A 12 -23.49 0.00 2.54
CA ARG A 12 -22.33 -0.57 1.83
C ARG A 12 -21.40 0.49 1.20
N SER A 13 -21.92 1.66 0.83
CA SER A 13 -21.12 2.71 0.15
C SER A 13 -20.15 3.45 1.09
N MET A 14 -20.57 3.70 2.34
CA MET A 14 -19.75 4.42 3.33
C MET A 14 -18.48 3.65 3.73
N ARG A 15 -18.46 2.32 3.60
CA ARG A 15 -17.29 1.50 3.94
C ARG A 15 -16.14 1.70 2.95
N LYS A 16 -16.42 1.82 1.65
CA LYS A 16 -15.37 2.05 0.63
C LYS A 16 -14.69 3.41 0.82
N HIS A 17 -15.47 4.46 1.04
CA HIS A 17 -14.92 5.80 1.29
C HIS A 17 -14.14 5.90 2.61
N ALA A 18 -14.52 5.14 3.63
CA ALA A 18 -13.81 5.10 4.91
C ALA A 18 -12.46 4.37 4.78
N GLU A 19 -12.39 3.30 4.00
CA GLU A 19 -11.13 2.60 3.70
C GLU A 19 -10.16 3.48 2.91
N GLU A 20 -10.60 4.11 1.81
CA GLU A 20 -9.75 5.01 1.02
C GLU A 20 -9.18 6.17 1.85
N LYS A 21 -10.00 6.77 2.73
CA LYS A 21 -9.54 7.84 3.62
C LYS A 21 -8.51 7.35 4.64
N LYS A 22 -8.62 6.11 5.12
CA LYS A 22 -7.67 5.50 6.05
C LYS A 22 -6.32 5.26 5.36
N TRP A 23 -6.33 4.67 4.16
CA TRP A 23 -5.12 4.46 3.36
C TRP A 23 -4.42 5.78 3.02
N ARG A 24 -5.18 6.85 2.75
CA ARG A 24 -4.62 8.19 2.47
C ARG A 24 -3.87 8.80 3.66
N GLY A 25 -4.35 8.57 4.88
CA GLY A 25 -3.67 9.03 6.11
C GLY A 25 -2.39 8.25 6.42
N GLU A 26 -2.34 6.96 6.06
CA GLU A 26 -1.14 6.13 6.22
C GLU A 26 -0.08 6.41 5.15
N ALA A 27 -0.47 6.71 3.91
CA ALA A 27 0.46 7.11 2.85
C ALA A 27 1.23 8.41 3.19
N GLN A 28 0.62 9.30 3.98
CA GLN A 28 1.25 10.54 4.44
C GLN A 28 2.27 10.36 5.57
N ARG A 29 2.43 9.15 6.13
CA ARG A 29 3.40 8.85 7.18
C ARG A 29 4.78 8.42 6.64
N ALA A 30 4.89 8.14 5.35
CA ALA A 30 6.17 7.76 4.75
C ALA A 30 7.12 8.96 4.75
N GLN A 31 8.33 8.74 5.27
CA GLN A 31 9.36 9.78 5.36
C GLN A 31 9.96 10.08 3.97
N MET A 32 9.87 9.12 3.05
CA MET A 32 10.42 9.22 1.70
C MET A 32 9.37 8.80 0.67
N HIS A 33 9.27 9.56 -0.43
CA HIS A 33 8.36 9.26 -1.54
C HIS A 33 9.13 9.21 -2.87
N ILE A 34 8.95 8.12 -3.61
CA ILE A 34 9.61 7.85 -4.88
C ILE A 34 8.55 7.74 -5.98
N SER A 35 8.67 8.57 -7.01
CA SER A 35 7.72 8.61 -8.14
C SER A 35 8.24 7.84 -9.35
N ALA A 36 8.19 6.50 -9.31
CA ALA A 36 8.69 5.63 -10.38
C ALA A 36 7.66 5.33 -11.49
N ALA A 37 6.45 5.88 -11.38
CA ALA A 37 5.35 5.54 -12.29
C ALA A 37 5.33 6.28 -13.65
N GLY A 38 6.09 7.37 -13.79
CA GLY A 38 6.07 8.20 -15.01
C GLY A 38 4.65 8.59 -15.46
N ASP A 39 4.39 8.52 -16.76
CA ASP A 39 3.07 8.82 -17.37
C ASP A 39 2.08 7.64 -17.36
N ALA A 40 2.25 6.67 -16.46
CA ALA A 40 1.39 5.49 -16.42
C ALA A 40 -0.07 5.85 -16.11
N LYS A 41 -1.00 5.35 -16.94
CA LYS A 41 -2.45 5.56 -16.80
C LYS A 41 -3.04 5.01 -15.49
N SER A 42 -2.39 4.02 -14.89
CA SER A 42 -2.84 3.39 -13.65
C SER A 42 -1.64 3.18 -12.75
N ILE A 43 -1.64 3.90 -11.63
CA ILE A 43 -0.57 3.94 -10.65
C ILE A 43 -1.06 3.30 -9.36
N ILE A 44 -0.17 2.60 -8.67
CA ILE A 44 -0.35 2.09 -7.32
C ILE A 44 0.76 2.67 -6.44
N THR A 45 0.43 2.98 -5.19
CA THR A 45 1.42 3.40 -4.19
C THR A 45 1.75 2.22 -3.31
N CYS A 46 3.01 1.78 -3.34
CA CYS A 46 3.54 0.71 -2.51
C CYS A 46 4.26 1.34 -1.31
N ARG A 47 3.79 1.06 -0.09
CA ARG A 47 4.50 1.45 1.13
C ARG A 47 5.36 0.29 1.61
N VAL A 48 6.65 0.56 1.82
CA VAL A 48 7.64 -0.41 2.27
C VAL A 48 8.26 0.07 3.57
N SER A 49 8.17 -0.76 4.61
CA SER A 49 8.85 -0.53 5.87
C SER A 49 10.27 -1.08 5.79
N LEU A 50 11.24 -0.22 6.10
CA LEU A 50 12.66 -0.54 6.08
C LEU A 50 13.13 -1.12 7.42
N LEU A 51 14.36 -1.65 7.44
CA LEU A 51 14.94 -2.28 8.64
C LEU A 51 15.28 -1.30 9.76
N ASP A 52 15.39 0.00 9.46
CA ASP A 52 15.61 1.08 10.42
C ASP A 52 14.32 1.59 11.07
N GLY A 53 13.16 1.03 10.68
CA GLY A 53 11.84 1.43 11.17
C GLY A 53 11.23 2.62 10.42
N SER A 54 11.91 3.15 9.40
CA SER A 54 11.33 4.15 8.50
C SER A 54 10.44 3.51 7.43
N ASP A 55 9.58 4.33 6.82
CA ASP A 55 8.72 3.90 5.71
C ASP A 55 9.02 4.71 4.45
N VAL A 56 9.08 4.01 3.33
CA VAL A 56 9.22 4.57 1.98
C VAL A 56 7.96 4.26 1.19
N SER A 57 7.42 5.26 0.50
CA SER A 57 6.32 5.10 -0.44
C SER A 57 6.83 5.19 -1.87
N VAL A 58 6.49 4.23 -2.72
CA VAL A 58 6.91 4.17 -4.11
C VAL A 58 5.69 4.08 -5.02
N ASP A 59 5.53 5.04 -5.92
CA ASP A 59 4.48 5.02 -6.93
C ASP A 59 4.95 4.23 -8.15
N LEU A 60 4.21 3.18 -8.50
CA LEU A 60 4.54 2.29 -9.61
C LEU A 60 3.35 2.08 -10.54
N PRO A 61 3.59 1.74 -11.82
CA PRO A 61 2.53 1.28 -12.69
C PRO A 61 1.85 0.03 -12.09
N LYS A 62 0.53 -0.07 -12.18
CA LYS A 62 -0.23 -1.21 -11.62
C LYS A 62 0.22 -2.59 -12.11
N LYS A 63 0.84 -2.64 -13.29
CA LYS A 63 1.33 -3.89 -13.92
C LYS A 63 2.83 -4.12 -13.70
N ALA A 64 3.49 -3.25 -12.94
CA ALA A 64 4.90 -3.39 -12.62
C ALA A 64 5.15 -4.69 -11.84
N LYS A 65 6.32 -5.29 -12.07
CA LYS A 65 6.77 -6.45 -11.31
C LYS A 65 7.31 -6.01 -9.96
N GLY A 66 7.29 -6.92 -8.98
CA GLY A 66 7.91 -6.67 -7.66
C GLY A 66 9.41 -6.37 -7.74
N GLN A 67 10.09 -6.85 -8.80
CA GLN A 67 11.48 -6.51 -9.06
C GLN A 67 11.68 -5.00 -9.28
N GLU A 68 10.77 -4.34 -10.02
CA GLU A 68 10.87 -2.90 -10.28
C GLU A 68 10.76 -2.09 -8.98
N LEU A 69 9.89 -2.53 -8.06
CA LEU A 69 9.81 -1.94 -6.72
C LEU A 69 11.11 -2.14 -5.93
N PHE A 70 11.67 -3.35 -5.98
CA PHE A 70 12.90 -3.67 -5.27
C PHE A 70 14.09 -2.86 -5.81
N ASP A 71 14.23 -2.78 -7.14
CA ASP A 71 15.31 -2.04 -7.79
C ASP A 71 15.27 -0.55 -7.43
N GLU A 72 14.08 0.04 -7.40
CA GLU A 72 13.90 1.45 -7.03
C GLU A 72 14.33 1.70 -5.57
N ILE A 73 13.98 0.81 -4.64
CA ILE A 73 14.36 0.93 -3.23
C ILE A 73 15.86 0.71 -3.05
N MET A 74 16.43 -0.33 -3.68
CA MET A 74 17.87 -0.60 -3.61
C MET A 74 18.70 0.54 -4.20
N GLY A 75 18.22 1.14 -5.30
CA GLY A 75 18.82 2.32 -5.92
C GLY A 75 18.76 3.53 -4.99
N HIS A 76 17.63 3.77 -4.33
CA HIS A 76 17.46 4.89 -3.41
C HIS A 76 18.30 4.76 -2.13
N LEU A 77 18.48 3.53 -1.64
CA LEU A 77 19.31 3.24 -0.46
C LEU A 77 20.81 3.12 -0.76
N ASP A 78 21.21 3.22 -2.04
CA ASP A 78 22.58 3.03 -2.52
C ASP A 78 23.20 1.69 -2.04
N LEU A 79 22.40 0.62 -2.05
CA LEU A 79 22.84 -0.69 -1.61
C LEU A 79 23.58 -1.44 -2.72
N ILE A 80 24.81 -1.83 -2.41
CA ILE A 80 25.70 -2.59 -3.31
C ILE A 80 25.36 -4.08 -3.27
N GLU A 81 25.19 -4.66 -2.07
CA GLU A 81 25.02 -6.10 -1.85
C GLU A 81 23.54 -6.54 -1.94
N ARG A 82 22.92 -6.37 -3.11
CA ARG A 82 21.47 -6.57 -3.30
C ARG A 82 20.99 -8.00 -3.14
N ASP A 83 21.85 -8.99 -3.41
CA ASP A 83 21.51 -10.41 -3.40
C ASP A 83 21.17 -10.96 -2.00
N TYR A 84 21.48 -10.21 -0.94
CA TYR A 84 21.17 -10.60 0.44
C TYR A 84 19.82 -10.11 0.93
N PHE A 85 19.18 -9.19 0.21
CA PHE A 85 17.94 -8.55 0.62
C PHE A 85 16.78 -8.97 -0.28
N GLY A 86 15.57 -8.83 0.26
CA GLY A 86 14.35 -9.10 -0.47
C GLY A 86 13.16 -8.41 0.17
N LEU A 87 12.07 -8.30 -0.59
CA LEU A 87 10.81 -7.79 -0.07
C LEU A 87 9.96 -8.94 0.45
N ARG A 88 9.39 -8.76 1.63
CA ARG A 88 8.36 -9.65 2.18
C ARG A 88 7.06 -8.88 2.26
N PHE A 89 6.00 -9.44 1.67
CA PHE A 89 4.64 -8.99 1.94
C PHE A 89 3.94 -10.02 2.83
N MET A 90 3.03 -9.55 3.65
CA MET A 90 2.10 -10.39 4.39
C MET A 90 0.68 -10.03 3.94
N ASP A 91 -0.17 -11.03 3.79
CA ASP A 91 -1.58 -10.77 3.48
C ASP A 91 -2.20 -9.93 4.61
N SER A 92 -3.18 -9.10 4.26
CA SER A 92 -4.01 -8.29 5.14
C SER A 92 -4.59 -9.04 6.34
N ALA A 93 -4.83 -10.36 6.21
CA ALA A 93 -5.26 -11.23 7.32
C ALA A 93 -4.15 -11.61 8.31
N GLN A 94 -2.88 -11.41 7.92
CA GLN A 94 -1.68 -11.85 8.64
C GLN A 94 -0.80 -10.69 9.12
N VAL A 95 -1.02 -9.46 8.65
CA VAL A 95 -0.35 -8.28 9.21
C VAL A 95 -0.91 -8.04 10.61
N PRO A 96 -0.12 -8.19 11.70
CA PRO A 96 -0.57 -7.76 13.01
C PRO A 96 -0.85 -6.26 12.89
N VAL A 97 -2.14 -5.88 13.03
CA VAL A 97 -2.50 -4.46 13.11
C VAL A 97 -1.74 -3.95 14.32
N SER A 98 -0.70 -3.15 14.09
CA SER A 98 0.00 -2.42 15.14
C SER A 98 -1.04 -1.51 15.78
N ARG A 99 -1.73 -2.03 16.80
CA ARG A 99 -2.54 -1.27 17.73
C ARG A 99 -1.54 -0.41 18.49
N GLU A 100 -1.35 0.81 18.01
CA GLU A 100 -0.75 1.90 18.77
C GLU A 100 -1.39 1.87 20.17
N ARG A 101 -0.57 1.68 21.22
CA ARG A 101 -0.96 1.94 22.61
C ARG A 101 -0.66 3.39 22.94
#